data_AF-A0A3S1CP22-F1
#
_entry.id   AF-A0A3S1CP22-F1
#
_cell.length_a   1.000
_cell.length_b   1.000
_cell.length_c   1.000
_cell.angle_alpha   90.00
_cell.angle_beta   90.00
_cell.angle_gamma   90.00
#
_symmetry.space_group_name_H-M   'P 1'
#
loop_
_entity.id
_entity.type
_entity.pdbx_description
1 polymer ?
#
loop_
_entity_poly.entity_id
_entity_poly.type
_entity_poly.pdbx_seq_one_letter_code
_entity_poly.pdbx_strand_id
1 'polypeptide(L)'
;VTNPYPPMAMLSADQIEAIHQASMHILENFGIEVMSPRALLLFEKAGAKVDHAPMTIRIDRGMVDEALKTTRSSYRLTPRNPAHTVHLGGNTINFTLVAGPPNVHDMERGRRAGNLRDYGDLTRLAQHFNCIHMLGNQVCAPVDLPANSRHLDTYFANLTLTDKSFHVSAIGRGRALDGIEMMAIS
;
A
#
# COMPACT_ATOMS: atom_id res chain seq x y z
N VAL A 1 -11.20 14.02 0.35
CA VAL A 1 -11.27 15.51 0.25
C VAL A 1 -10.71 15.96 -1.10
N THR A 2 -11.28 16.98 -1.75
CA THR A 2 -10.71 17.54 -2.99
C THR A 2 -9.88 18.78 -2.68
N ASN A 3 -8.62 18.81 -3.11
CA ASN A 3 -7.78 20.00 -3.00
C ASN A 3 -8.17 21.02 -4.10
N PRO A 4 -8.64 22.23 -3.73
CA PRO A 4 -9.01 23.24 -4.72
C PRO A 4 -7.80 23.94 -5.34
N TYR A 5 -6.60 23.80 -4.76
CA TYR A 5 -5.40 24.47 -5.24
C TYR A 5 -4.63 23.60 -6.24
N PRO A 6 -3.95 24.21 -7.22
CA PRO A 6 -3.00 23.48 -8.06
C PRO A 6 -1.86 22.92 -7.18
N PRO A 7 -1.22 21.80 -7.60
CA PRO A 7 -0.02 21.31 -6.96
C PRO A 7 1.06 22.40 -6.88
N MET A 8 1.74 22.49 -5.75
CA MET A 8 2.84 23.43 -5.57
C MET A 8 4.02 23.01 -6.45
N ALA A 9 4.33 23.82 -7.48
CA ALA A 9 5.42 23.57 -8.42
C ALA A 9 6.76 24.04 -7.82
N MET A 10 7.34 23.22 -6.93
CA MET A 10 8.62 23.53 -6.28
C MET A 10 9.84 23.37 -7.20
N LEU A 11 9.70 22.62 -8.29
CA LEU A 11 10.77 22.35 -9.27
C LEU A 11 10.36 22.88 -10.65
N SER A 12 11.33 23.36 -11.42
CA SER A 12 11.12 23.71 -12.83
C SER A 12 10.95 22.46 -13.70
N ALA A 13 10.45 22.64 -14.93
CA ALA A 13 10.31 21.54 -15.89
C ALA A 13 11.65 20.83 -16.16
N ASP A 14 12.73 21.60 -16.36
CA ASP A 14 14.07 21.05 -16.61
C ASP A 14 14.61 20.28 -15.39
N GLN A 15 14.28 20.70 -14.17
CA GLN A 15 14.67 19.98 -12.95
C GLN A 15 13.92 18.64 -12.81
N ILE A 16 12.63 18.62 -13.16
CA ILE A 16 11.84 17.38 -13.19
C ILE A 16 12.40 16.42 -14.25
N GLU A 17 12.72 16.94 -15.44
CA GLU A 17 13.32 16.15 -16.52
C GLU A 17 14.69 15.60 -16.11
N ALA A 18 15.53 16.39 -15.43
CA ALA A 18 16.81 15.92 -14.90
C ALA A 18 16.64 14.75 -13.92
N ILE A 19 15.64 14.81 -13.02
CA ILE A 19 15.33 13.71 -12.09
C ILE A 19 14.85 12.47 -12.87
N HIS A 20 14.01 12.65 -13.88
CA HIS A 20 13.56 11.56 -14.73
C HIS A 20 14.73 10.87 -15.46
N GLN A 21 15.59 11.63 -16.13
CA GLN A 21 16.77 11.08 -16.81
C GLN A 21 17.74 10.38 -15.86
N ALA A 22 17.97 10.95 -14.66
CA ALA A 22 18.80 10.30 -13.63
C ALA A 22 18.18 8.98 -13.13
N SER A 23 16.85 8.94 -12.96
CA SER A 23 16.13 7.72 -12.59
C SER A 23 16.26 6.64 -13.66
N MET A 24 16.11 7.01 -14.95
CA MET A 24 16.30 6.07 -16.07
C MET A 24 17.74 5.56 -16.13
N HIS A 25 18.73 6.43 -15.95
CA HIS A 25 20.13 6.03 -15.88
C HIS A 25 20.37 4.99 -14.78
N ILE A 26 19.75 5.15 -13.61
CA ILE A 26 19.86 4.20 -12.51
C ILE A 26 19.28 2.84 -12.90
N LEU A 27 18.06 2.80 -13.42
CA LEU A 27 17.38 1.56 -13.83
C LEU A 27 18.13 0.82 -14.95
N GLU A 28 18.71 1.57 -15.89
CA GLU A 28 19.42 1.05 -17.06
C GLU A 28 20.81 0.48 -16.71
N ASN A 29 21.55 1.19 -15.85
CA ASN A 29 22.98 0.93 -15.67
C ASN A 29 23.31 0.23 -14.35
N PHE A 30 22.62 0.57 -13.26
CA PHE A 30 22.82 -0.05 -11.95
C PHE A 30 21.78 -1.15 -11.67
N GLY A 31 20.51 -0.89 -12.00
CA GLY A 31 19.43 -1.84 -11.81
C GLY A 31 18.86 -1.87 -10.40
N ILE A 32 18.04 -2.89 -10.13
CA ILE A 32 17.36 -3.13 -8.85
C ILE A 32 17.55 -4.60 -8.47
N GLU A 33 17.92 -4.86 -7.21
CA GLU A 33 17.92 -6.22 -6.66
C GLU A 33 16.49 -6.72 -6.43
N VAL A 34 16.17 -7.89 -6.97
CA VAL A 34 14.86 -8.53 -6.89
C VAL A 34 15.03 -9.95 -6.35
N MET A 35 14.86 -10.10 -5.04
CA MET A 35 15.05 -11.36 -4.30
C MET A 35 13.92 -12.40 -4.50
N SER A 36 13.25 -12.38 -5.66
CA SER A 36 12.19 -13.33 -6.01
C SER A 36 12.48 -13.96 -7.36
N PRO A 37 12.82 -15.27 -7.42
CA PRO A 37 13.08 -15.96 -8.68
C PRO A 37 11.91 -15.85 -9.67
N ARG A 38 10.67 -15.88 -9.17
CA ARG A 38 9.47 -15.68 -9.99
C ARG A 38 9.41 -14.28 -10.59
N ALA A 39 9.77 -13.24 -9.83
CA ALA A 39 9.76 -11.88 -10.35
C ALA A 39 10.89 -11.67 -11.38
N LEU A 40 12.07 -12.24 -11.15
CA LEU A 40 13.17 -12.23 -12.13
C LEU A 40 12.73 -12.79 -13.48
N LEU A 41 12.06 -13.95 -13.48
CA LEU A 41 11.53 -14.56 -14.72
C LEU A 41 10.49 -13.68 -15.43
N LEU A 42 9.68 -12.94 -14.68
CA LEU A 42 8.70 -12.01 -15.28
C LEU A 42 9.41 -10.83 -15.96
N PHE A 43 10.44 -10.29 -15.32
CA PHE A 43 11.26 -9.21 -15.90
C PHE A 43 12.03 -9.69 -17.12
N GLU A 44 12.64 -10.88 -17.06
CA GLU A 44 13.34 -11.49 -18.20
C GLU A 44 12.39 -11.69 -19.39
N LYS A 45 11.19 -12.24 -19.14
CA LYS A 45 10.16 -12.41 -20.18
C LYS A 45 9.69 -11.09 -20.76
N ALA A 46 9.69 -10.01 -19.98
CA ALA A 46 9.37 -8.67 -20.46
C ALA A 46 10.52 -8.04 -21.26
N GLY A 47 11.71 -8.64 -21.28
CA GLY A 47 12.90 -8.19 -22.02
C GLY A 47 13.96 -7.50 -21.16
N ALA A 48 13.81 -7.49 -19.83
CA ALA A 48 14.78 -6.87 -18.94
C ALA A 48 16.06 -7.71 -18.89
N LYS A 49 17.21 -7.05 -18.70
CA LYS A 49 18.48 -7.74 -18.48
C LYS A 49 18.52 -8.24 -17.04
N VAL A 50 18.59 -9.55 -16.86
CA VAL A 50 18.62 -10.17 -15.53
C VAL A 50 19.99 -10.75 -15.27
N ASP A 51 20.58 -10.38 -14.14
CA ASP A 51 21.73 -11.07 -13.57
C ASP A 51 21.26 -11.92 -12.39
N HIS A 52 21.28 -13.24 -12.58
CA HIS A 52 20.78 -14.19 -11.59
C HIS A 52 21.73 -14.38 -10.41
N ALA A 53 23.02 -14.03 -10.53
CA ALA A 53 23.97 -14.21 -9.43
C ALA A 53 23.75 -13.20 -8.29
N PRO A 54 23.73 -11.87 -8.53
CA PRO A 54 23.31 -10.87 -7.55
C PRO A 54 21.80 -10.62 -7.56
N MET A 55 21.01 -11.43 -8.27
CA MET A 55 19.55 -11.27 -8.42
C MET A 55 19.13 -9.85 -8.83
N THR A 56 19.86 -9.22 -9.74
CA THR A 56 19.66 -7.82 -10.13
C THR A 56 19.02 -7.74 -11.52
N ILE A 57 18.02 -6.88 -11.68
CA ILE A 57 17.40 -6.56 -12.97
C ILE A 57 17.84 -5.18 -13.45
N ARG A 58 18.01 -5.02 -14.75
CA ARG A 58 18.17 -3.72 -15.43
C ARG A 58 17.08 -3.57 -16.48
N ILE A 59 16.38 -2.45 -16.41
CA ILE A 59 15.21 -2.13 -17.23
C ILE A 59 15.57 -0.91 -18.07
N ASP A 60 15.35 -0.96 -19.38
CA ASP A 60 15.56 0.19 -20.25
C ASP A 60 14.40 1.18 -20.22
N ARG A 61 14.68 2.44 -20.56
CA ARG A 61 13.66 3.51 -20.59
C ARG A 61 12.45 3.18 -21.46
N GLY A 62 12.64 2.48 -22.57
CA GLY A 62 11.55 2.09 -23.47
C GLY A 62 10.58 1.13 -22.78
N MET A 63 11.11 0.18 -22.00
CA MET A 63 10.28 -0.70 -21.18
C MET A 63 9.49 0.07 -20.11
N VAL A 64 10.11 1.05 -19.46
CA VAL A 64 9.41 1.91 -18.49
C VAL A 64 8.30 2.71 -19.18
N ASP A 65 8.59 3.33 -20.32
CA ASP A 65 7.63 4.12 -21.10
C ASP A 65 6.43 3.27 -21.55
N GLU A 66 6.67 2.07 -22.08
CA GLU A 66 5.60 1.15 -22.47
C GLU A 66 4.77 0.68 -21.26
N ALA A 67 5.41 0.38 -20.14
CA ALA A 67 4.70 0.00 -18.92
C ALA A 67 3.80 1.13 -18.41
N LEU A 68 4.29 2.38 -18.42
CA LEU A 68 3.54 3.54 -17.95
C LEU A 68 2.29 3.82 -18.78
N LYS A 69 2.29 3.55 -20.09
CA LYS A 69 1.10 3.67 -20.96
C LYS A 69 -0.08 2.80 -20.52
N THR A 70 0.18 1.72 -19.80
CA THR A 70 -0.87 0.81 -19.29
C THR A 70 -1.49 1.28 -17.97
N THR A 71 -0.92 2.33 -17.35
CA THR A 71 -1.38 2.84 -16.06
C THR A 71 -2.56 3.80 -16.20
N ARG A 72 -3.36 3.92 -15.15
CA ARG A 72 -4.47 4.88 -15.08
C ARG A 72 -4.08 6.04 -14.18
N SER A 73 -4.32 7.27 -14.63
CA SER A 73 -4.09 8.48 -13.84
C SER A 73 -5.04 8.62 -12.63
N SER A 74 -6.17 7.92 -12.65
CA SER A 74 -7.09 7.82 -11.52
C SER A 74 -7.92 6.53 -11.56
N TYR A 75 -8.38 6.10 -10.39
CA TYR A 75 -9.29 4.97 -10.25
C TYR A 75 -10.14 5.10 -8.98
N ARG A 76 -11.21 4.30 -8.90
CA ARG A 76 -12.07 4.19 -7.73
C ARG A 76 -11.78 2.89 -7.01
N LEU A 77 -11.65 2.97 -5.69
CA LEU A 77 -11.67 1.83 -4.78
C LEU A 77 -13.06 1.76 -4.15
N THR A 78 -13.81 0.72 -4.48
CA THR A 78 -15.19 0.53 -4.03
C THR A 78 -15.22 -0.41 -2.81
N PRO A 79 -15.59 0.07 -1.61
CA PRO A 79 -15.82 -0.81 -0.47
C PRO A 79 -17.21 -1.46 -0.51
N ARG A 80 -17.48 -2.34 0.45
CA ARG A 80 -18.77 -3.01 0.64
C ARG A 80 -19.92 -2.02 0.83
N ASN A 81 -19.69 -0.88 1.48
CA ASN A 81 -20.63 0.25 1.47
C ASN A 81 -20.21 1.28 0.41
N PRO A 82 -20.95 1.42 -0.72
CA PRO A 82 -20.60 2.36 -1.78
C PRO A 82 -20.52 3.83 -1.33
N ALA A 83 -21.15 4.21 -0.21
CA ALA A 83 -21.04 5.55 0.36
C ALA A 83 -19.61 5.90 0.81
N HIS A 84 -18.75 4.90 1.01
CA HIS A 84 -17.33 5.06 1.35
C HIS A 84 -16.39 4.88 0.15
N THR A 85 -16.90 4.99 -1.08
CA THR A 85 -16.06 4.93 -2.29
C THR A 85 -14.90 5.94 -2.22
N VAL A 86 -13.68 5.45 -2.45
CA VAL A 86 -12.48 6.27 -2.43
C VAL A 86 -12.00 6.52 -3.86
N HIS A 87 -11.74 7.78 -4.18
CA HIS A 87 -11.14 8.18 -5.44
C HIS A 87 -9.63 8.35 -5.26
N LEU A 88 -8.83 7.64 -6.04
CA LEU A 88 -7.36 7.71 -6.02
C LEU A 88 -6.90 8.40 -7.31
N GLY A 89 -6.12 9.47 -7.15
CA GLY A 89 -5.61 10.29 -8.26
C GLY A 89 -6.26 11.67 -8.37
N GLY A 90 -5.76 12.46 -9.32
CA GLY A 90 -6.13 13.87 -9.51
C GLY A 90 -5.84 14.71 -8.27
N ASN A 91 -6.76 15.61 -7.93
CA ASN A 91 -6.64 16.49 -6.76
C ASN A 91 -7.28 15.88 -5.49
N THR A 92 -7.56 14.57 -5.48
CA THR A 92 -8.17 13.92 -4.31
C THR A 92 -7.12 13.61 -3.26
N ILE A 93 -7.35 14.09 -2.04
CA ILE A 93 -6.59 13.75 -0.84
C ILE A 93 -7.40 12.75 -0.02
N ASN A 94 -6.81 11.59 0.26
CA ASN A 94 -7.36 10.57 1.13
C ASN A 94 -6.50 10.46 2.38
N PHE A 95 -7.13 10.53 3.55
CA PHE A 95 -6.48 10.33 4.83
C PHE A 95 -6.77 8.91 5.34
N THR A 96 -5.73 8.27 5.86
CA THR A 96 -5.79 6.91 6.36
C THR A 96 -5.22 6.84 7.78
N LEU A 97 -5.44 5.72 8.44
CA LEU A 97 -4.70 5.42 9.67
C LEU A 97 -3.20 5.25 9.40
N VAL A 98 -2.42 5.42 10.47
CA VAL A 98 -1.05 4.90 10.55
C VAL A 98 -1.02 3.39 10.28
N ALA A 99 0.09 2.87 9.79
CA ALA A 99 0.27 1.44 9.54
C ALA A 99 1.65 0.96 10.00
N GLY A 100 1.70 -0.14 10.76
CA GLY A 100 2.93 -0.80 11.19
C GLY A 100 3.42 -0.60 12.64
N PRO A 101 2.95 0.37 13.46
CA PRO A 101 3.43 0.50 14.84
C PRO A 101 3.29 -0.80 15.66
N PRO A 102 4.36 -1.24 16.36
CA PRO A 102 4.28 -2.40 17.25
C PRO A 102 3.71 -2.06 18.64
N ASN A 103 3.59 -0.77 18.95
CA ASN A 103 3.11 -0.26 20.22
C ASN A 103 1.98 0.73 20.01
N VAL A 104 1.11 0.84 21.01
CA VAL A 104 0.07 1.86 21.11
C VAL A 104 0.23 2.66 22.39
N HIS A 105 -0.34 3.85 22.42
CA HIS A 105 -0.34 4.72 23.59
C HIS A 105 -1.70 5.42 23.71
N ASP A 106 -2.27 5.45 24.91
CA ASP A 106 -3.39 6.30 25.28
C ASP A 106 -3.20 6.85 26.70
N MET A 107 -4.05 7.79 27.11
CA MET A 107 -3.95 8.47 28.40
C MET A 107 -4.43 7.63 29.59
N GLU A 108 -5.13 6.51 29.37
CA GLU A 108 -5.71 5.69 30.43
C GLU A 108 -4.82 4.51 30.82
N ARG A 109 -4.21 3.87 29.82
CA ARG A 109 -3.44 2.62 29.93
C ARG A 109 -1.97 2.81 29.58
N GLY A 110 -1.57 4.01 29.14
CA GLY A 110 -0.20 4.35 28.78
C GLY A 110 0.33 3.60 27.55
N ARG A 111 1.65 3.59 27.40
CA ARG A 111 2.35 2.89 26.30
C ARG A 111 2.37 1.38 26.54
N ARG A 112 1.99 0.60 25.53
CA ARG A 112 1.99 -0.87 25.57
C ARG A 112 2.22 -1.46 24.19
N ALA A 113 2.55 -2.75 24.15
CA ALA A 113 2.55 -3.51 22.92
C ALA A 113 1.14 -3.59 22.33
N GLY A 114 1.01 -3.50 21.01
CA GLY A 114 -0.28 -3.58 20.33
C GLY A 114 -0.93 -4.96 20.54
N ASN A 115 -2.26 -4.97 20.69
CA ASN A 115 -3.05 -6.19 20.83
C ASN A 115 -4.33 -6.11 20.00
N LEU A 116 -5.09 -7.22 19.92
CA LEU A 116 -6.32 -7.24 19.10
C LEU A 116 -7.38 -6.24 19.59
N ARG A 117 -7.47 -6.01 20.91
CA ARG A 117 -8.39 -5.00 21.46
C ARG A 117 -8.05 -3.61 20.95
N ASP A 118 -6.77 -3.25 21.00
CA ASP A 118 -6.29 -1.95 20.54
C ASP A 118 -6.49 -1.78 19.03
N TYR A 119 -6.27 -2.85 18.25
CA TYR A 119 -6.59 -2.87 16.82
C TYR A 119 -8.07 -2.55 16.58
N GLY A 120 -8.97 -3.24 17.29
CA GLY A 120 -10.40 -3.03 17.17
C GLY A 120 -10.84 -1.63 17.61
N ASP A 121 -10.28 -1.09 18.70
CA ASP A 121 -10.56 0.27 19.18
C ASP A 121 -10.15 1.31 18.12
N LEU A 122 -8.96 1.17 17.52
CA LEU A 122 -8.47 2.03 16.44
C LEU A 122 -9.30 1.90 15.16
N THR A 123 -9.76 0.69 14.81
CA THR A 123 -10.67 0.47 13.67
C THR A 123 -12.02 1.15 13.89
N ARG A 124 -12.59 1.09 15.11
CA ARG A 124 -13.84 1.80 15.43
C ARG A 124 -13.68 3.31 15.39
N LEU A 125 -12.55 3.84 15.87
CA LEU A 125 -12.22 5.26 15.73
C LEU A 125 -12.15 5.67 14.26
N ALA A 126 -11.49 4.85 13.43
CA ALA A 126 -11.43 5.05 12.00
C ALA A 126 -12.80 5.06 11.34
N GLN A 127 -13.70 4.15 11.75
CA GLN A 127 -15.08 4.14 11.29
C GLN A 127 -15.81 5.43 11.66
N HIS A 128 -15.71 5.84 12.93
CA HIS A 128 -16.41 6.98 13.49
C HIS A 128 -16.06 8.31 12.81
N PHE A 129 -14.76 8.58 12.59
CA PHE A 129 -14.34 9.86 12.03
C PHE A 129 -14.47 9.90 10.51
N ASN A 130 -15.22 10.86 10.00
CA ASN A 130 -15.39 11.12 8.56
C ASN A 130 -14.11 11.61 7.88
N CYS A 131 -13.15 12.15 8.64
CA CYS A 131 -11.86 12.58 8.10
C CYS A 131 -10.96 11.39 7.74
N ILE A 132 -11.24 10.18 8.24
CA ILE A 132 -10.53 8.95 7.88
C ILE A 132 -11.32 8.25 6.78
N HIS A 133 -10.72 8.16 5.59
CA HIS A 133 -11.42 7.73 4.37
C HIS A 133 -11.28 6.23 4.10
N MET A 134 -10.15 5.64 4.52
CA MET A 134 -9.90 4.21 4.45
C MET A 134 -8.91 3.81 5.55
N LEU A 135 -8.85 2.51 5.84
CA LEU A 135 -7.84 1.95 6.70
C LEU A 135 -6.61 1.60 5.87
N GLY A 136 -5.43 1.83 6.45
CA GLY A 136 -4.17 1.38 5.88
C GLY A 136 -4.01 -0.14 6.03
N ASN A 137 -2.76 -0.60 6.11
CA ASN A 137 -2.46 -1.96 6.58
C ASN A 137 -2.81 -2.08 8.08
N GLN A 138 -2.11 -2.91 8.84
CA GLN A 138 -2.35 -3.04 10.27
C GLN A 138 -2.02 -1.74 11.02
N VAL A 139 -3.03 -1.11 11.63
CA VAL A 139 -2.88 0.12 12.43
C VAL A 139 -1.98 -0.05 13.65
N CYS A 140 -1.98 -1.26 14.21
CA CYS A 140 -0.98 -1.75 15.13
C CYS A 140 -0.78 -3.26 14.91
N ALA A 141 0.36 -3.80 15.30
CA ALA A 141 0.56 -5.24 15.32
C ALA A 141 -0.09 -5.85 16.57
N PRO A 142 -1.06 -6.78 16.46
CA PRO A 142 -1.58 -7.52 17.62
C PRO A 142 -0.58 -8.61 17.99
N VAL A 143 0.33 -8.33 18.92
CA VAL A 143 1.40 -9.26 19.31
C VAL A 143 0.95 -10.32 20.31
N ASP A 144 -0.25 -10.18 20.84
CA ASP A 144 -0.95 -11.17 21.68
C ASP A 144 -1.47 -12.38 20.87
N LEU A 145 -1.48 -12.29 19.54
CA LEU A 145 -1.94 -13.34 18.65
C LEU A 145 -0.78 -14.06 17.92
N PRO A 146 -0.95 -15.35 17.55
CA PRO A 146 0.04 -16.09 16.77
C PRO A 146 0.41 -15.39 15.46
N ALA A 147 1.71 -15.17 15.25
CA ALA A 147 2.20 -14.37 14.12
C ALA A 147 1.81 -14.92 12.74
N ASN A 148 1.57 -16.24 12.63
CA ASN A 148 1.20 -16.93 11.40
C ASN A 148 -0.27 -16.75 11.00
N SER A 149 -1.18 -16.50 11.95
CA SER A 149 -2.62 -16.40 11.69
C SER A 149 -3.23 -15.04 12.00
N ARG A 150 -2.56 -14.18 12.78
CA ARG A 150 -3.12 -12.90 13.26
C ARG A 150 -3.61 -11.95 12.17
N HIS A 151 -3.19 -12.11 10.91
CA HIS A 151 -3.72 -11.32 9.80
C HIS A 151 -5.21 -11.61 9.57
N LEU A 152 -5.65 -12.85 9.78
CA LEU A 152 -7.06 -13.27 9.67
C LEU A 152 -7.91 -12.52 10.69
N ASP A 153 -7.48 -12.47 11.95
CA ASP A 153 -8.18 -11.73 13.01
C ASP A 153 -8.26 -10.22 12.70
N THR A 154 -7.18 -9.65 12.16
CA THR A 154 -7.19 -8.22 11.77
C THR A 154 -8.10 -7.94 10.57
N TYR A 155 -8.16 -8.83 9.58
CA TYR A 155 -9.09 -8.69 8.46
C TYR A 155 -10.53 -8.86 8.92
N PHE A 156 -10.81 -9.84 9.80
CA PHE A 156 -12.12 -10.03 10.38
C PHE A 156 -12.57 -8.79 11.17
N ALA A 157 -11.67 -8.21 11.98
CA ALA A 157 -11.94 -6.95 12.68
C ALA A 157 -12.26 -5.81 11.70
N ASN A 158 -11.51 -5.66 10.60
CA ASN A 158 -11.84 -4.65 9.59
C ASN A 158 -13.20 -4.88 8.94
N LEU A 159 -13.49 -6.12 8.53
CA LEU A 159 -14.75 -6.46 7.86
C LEU A 159 -15.99 -6.26 8.76
N THR A 160 -15.84 -6.44 10.07
CA THR A 160 -16.94 -6.41 11.03
C THR A 160 -17.09 -5.09 11.78
N LEU A 161 -16.01 -4.32 11.93
CA LEU A 161 -16.01 -3.07 12.70
C LEU A 161 -16.03 -1.80 11.84
N THR A 162 -15.81 -1.92 10.53
CA THR A 162 -15.90 -0.82 9.57
C THR A 162 -16.50 -1.30 8.25
N ASP A 163 -17.09 -0.38 7.51
CA ASP A 163 -17.55 -0.56 6.13
C ASP A 163 -16.73 0.25 5.12
N LYS A 164 -15.60 0.83 5.57
CA LYS A 164 -14.59 1.49 4.74
C LYS A 164 -13.61 0.46 4.16
N SER A 165 -12.91 0.84 3.10
CA SER A 165 -11.85 0.01 2.51
C SER A 165 -10.67 -0.17 3.48
N PHE A 166 -9.96 -1.29 3.38
CA PHE A 166 -8.71 -1.55 4.11
C PHE A 166 -7.66 -2.23 3.22
N HIS A 167 -6.39 -2.11 3.59
CA HIS A 167 -5.29 -2.76 2.88
C HIS A 167 -5.04 -4.17 3.43
N VAL A 168 -4.90 -5.15 2.53
CA VAL A 168 -4.42 -6.50 2.88
C VAL A 168 -2.93 -6.47 3.22
N SER A 169 -2.49 -7.37 4.09
CA SER A 169 -1.09 -7.52 4.48
C SER A 169 -0.22 -7.90 3.27
N ALA A 170 0.84 -7.13 3.06
CA ALA A 170 1.86 -7.43 2.05
C ALA A 170 2.95 -8.42 2.56
N ILE A 171 2.74 -9.06 3.72
CA ILE A 171 3.71 -9.98 4.31
C ILE A 171 3.42 -11.41 3.85
N GLY A 172 3.98 -11.77 2.71
CA GLY A 172 3.88 -13.11 2.13
C GLY A 172 2.59 -13.34 1.33
N ARG A 173 2.70 -14.16 0.28
CA ARG A 173 1.61 -14.44 -0.68
C ARG A 173 0.33 -14.93 0.00
N GLY A 174 0.44 -15.85 0.97
CA GLY A 174 -0.72 -16.46 1.62
C GLY A 174 -1.63 -15.42 2.27
N ARG A 175 -1.06 -14.50 3.04
CA ARG A 175 -1.82 -13.48 3.78
C ARG A 175 -2.53 -12.48 2.88
N ALA A 176 -1.90 -12.15 1.75
CA ALA A 176 -2.53 -11.28 0.75
C ALA A 176 -3.73 -11.98 0.10
N LEU A 177 -3.57 -13.27 -0.26
CA LEU A 177 -4.65 -14.07 -0.83
C LEU A 177 -5.78 -14.29 0.17
N ASP A 178 -5.49 -14.63 1.43
CA ASP A 178 -6.52 -14.77 2.47
C ASP A 178 -7.37 -13.49 2.60
N GLY A 179 -6.73 -12.31 2.53
CA GLY A 179 -7.45 -11.03 2.56
C GLY A 179 -8.34 -10.80 1.34
N ILE A 180 -7.88 -11.21 0.15
CA ILE A 180 -8.67 -11.15 -1.09
C ILE A 180 -9.87 -12.09 -0.99
N GLU A 181 -9.66 -13.34 -0.56
CA GLU A 181 -10.73 -14.33 -0.40
C GLU A 181 -11.76 -13.90 0.65
N MET A 182 -11.31 -13.41 1.81
CA MET A 182 -12.22 -12.91 2.85
C MET A 182 -13.05 -11.71 2.35
N MET A 183 -12.47 -10.81 1.56
CA MET A 183 -13.21 -9.70 0.94
C MET A 183 -14.20 -10.18 -0.13
N ALA A 184 -13.87 -11.23 -0.88
CA ALA A 184 -14.77 -11.80 -1.89
C ALA A 184 -16.01 -12.47 -1.26
N ILE A 185 -15.91 -12.91 0.00
CA ILE A 185 -17.02 -13.53 0.75
C ILE A 185 -17.93 -12.47 1.41
N SER A 186 -17.35 -11.33 1.81
CA SER A 186 -17.99 -10.35 2.71
C SER A 186 -19.13 -9.52 2.12
#